data_AF-A0A7D7ZKA5-F1
#
_entry.id   AF-A0A7D7ZKA5-F1
#
_cell.length_a   1.000
_cell.length_b   1.000
_cell.length_c   1.000
_cell.angle_alpha   90.00
_cell.angle_beta   90.00
_cell.angle_gamma   90.00
#
_symmetry.space_group_name_H-M   'P 1'
#
loop_
_entity.id
_entity.type
_entity.pdbx_description
1 polymer ?
#
loop_
_entity_poly.entity_id
_entity_poly.type
_entity_poly.pdbx_seq_one_letter_code
_entity_poly.pdbx_strand_id
1 'polypeptide(L)'
;MSATDSGHQEHPLSIYLWIWILLFVLSTFSYMVDYYQLQGALRWNLIIIFMMLKAGFIVSIFMHMTWERIALISAILVPPLCLLVLIILMSIEGKYTHSQRATFFGLDEAPVVEHHGKKEH
;
A
#
# COMPACT_ATOMS: atom_id res chain seq x y z
N MET A 1 -45.05 -30.89 -9.92
CA MET A 1 -43.93 -31.83 -9.76
C MET A 1 -42.65 -31.04 -9.97
N SER A 2 -41.91 -30.84 -8.87
CA SER A 2 -40.51 -30.37 -8.72
C SER A 2 -40.01 -29.14 -9.50
N ALA A 3 -39.77 -28.08 -8.73
CA ALA A 3 -38.90 -26.95 -9.07
C ALA A 3 -37.46 -27.40 -9.30
N THR A 4 -36.85 -26.98 -10.40
CA THR A 4 -35.40 -27.00 -10.60
C THR A 4 -34.80 -25.68 -10.16
N ASP A 5 -34.53 -25.59 -8.86
CA ASP A 5 -33.56 -24.68 -8.27
C ASP A 5 -32.45 -25.57 -7.70
N SER A 6 -31.24 -25.52 -8.28
CA SER A 6 -29.94 -26.10 -7.81
C SER A 6 -29.00 -26.20 -9.02
N GLY A 7 -27.83 -25.57 -9.13
CA GLY A 7 -27.07 -24.71 -8.25
C GLY A 7 -25.76 -24.38 -9.00
N HIS A 8 -25.50 -23.08 -9.19
CA HIS A 8 -24.21 -22.47 -8.90
C HIS A 8 -22.94 -23.17 -9.45
N GLN A 9 -22.35 -22.55 -10.48
CA GLN A 9 -21.05 -22.86 -11.07
C GLN A 9 -19.92 -22.51 -10.06
N GLU A 10 -19.88 -23.26 -8.94
CA GLU A 10 -19.11 -23.08 -7.70
C GLU A 10 -17.69 -23.67 -7.76
N HIS A 11 -17.04 -23.63 -8.92
CA HIS A 11 -15.64 -24.04 -9.00
C HIS A 11 -14.54 -23.00 -8.59
N PRO A 12 -14.84 -21.76 -8.13
CA PRO A 12 -13.80 -20.90 -7.55
C PRO A 12 -13.48 -21.23 -6.08
N LEU A 13 -14.43 -21.72 -5.28
CA LEU A 13 -14.22 -21.92 -3.84
C LEU A 13 -13.15 -22.98 -3.54
N SER A 14 -13.16 -24.08 -4.27
CA SER A 14 -12.15 -25.14 -4.14
C SER A 14 -10.75 -24.65 -4.49
N ILE A 15 -10.61 -23.74 -5.46
CA ILE A 15 -9.31 -23.15 -5.80
C ILE A 15 -8.78 -22.37 -4.61
N TYR A 16 -9.57 -21.45 -4.04
CA TYR A 16 -9.12 -20.62 -2.93
C TYR A 16 -8.77 -21.44 -1.68
N LEU A 17 -9.53 -22.51 -1.38
CA LEU A 17 -9.20 -23.45 -0.31
C LEU A 17 -7.86 -24.17 -0.55
N TRP A 18 -7.61 -24.63 -1.77
CA TRP A 18 -6.31 -25.24 -2.13
C TRP A 18 -5.15 -24.26 -1.99
N ILE A 19 -5.30 -23.04 -2.51
CA ILE A 19 -4.29 -21.98 -2.38
C ILE A 19 -4.03 -21.66 -0.90
N TRP A 20 -5.09 -21.54 -0.11
CA TRP A 20 -5.00 -21.25 1.31
C TRP A 20 -4.24 -22.34 2.08
N ILE A 21 -4.56 -23.61 1.83
CA ILE A 21 -3.84 -24.75 2.43
C ILE A 21 -2.38 -24.75 2.00
N LEU A 22 -2.10 -24.52 0.72
CA LEU A 22 -0.73 -24.59 0.19
C LEU A 22 0.14 -23.44 0.74
N LEU A 23 -0.43 -22.24 0.87
CA LEU A 23 0.22 -21.11 1.57
C LEU A 23 0.44 -21.40 3.06
N PHE A 24 -0.53 -22.04 3.73
CA PHE A 24 -0.41 -22.43 5.13
C PHE A 24 0.73 -23.43 5.35
N VAL A 25 0.81 -24.47 4.52
CA VAL A 25 1.88 -25.47 4.56
C VAL A 25 3.23 -24.80 4.32
N LEU A 26 3.33 -23.93 3.31
CA LEU A 26 4.55 -23.21 2.99
C LEU A 26 4.99 -22.28 4.14
N SER A 27 4.05 -21.57 4.76
CA SER A 27 4.30 -20.72 5.93
C SER A 27 4.79 -21.53 7.13
N THR A 28 4.20 -22.70 7.35
CA THR A 28 4.61 -23.62 8.42
C THR A 28 6.01 -24.16 8.18
N PHE A 29 6.33 -24.53 6.95
CA PHE A 29 7.65 -25.02 6.57
C PHE A 29 8.72 -23.92 6.69
N SER A 30 8.37 -22.68 6.29
CA SER A 30 9.20 -21.49 6.51
C SER A 30 9.49 -21.26 7.99
N TYR A 31 8.50 -21.42 8.86
CA TYR A 31 8.65 -21.27 10.31
C TYR A 31 9.46 -22.42 10.94
N MET A 32 9.25 -23.67 10.53
CA MET A 32 10.05 -24.81 11.00
C MET A 32 11.52 -24.64 10.64
N VAL A 33 11.81 -24.15 9.44
CA VAL A 33 13.18 -23.85 9.05
C VAL A 33 13.82 -22.78 9.94
N ASP A 34 13.09 -21.73 10.27
CA ASP A 34 13.56 -20.69 11.19
C ASP A 34 13.81 -21.28 12.59
N TYR A 35 12.96 -22.21 13.03
CA TYR A 35 13.09 -22.93 14.30
C TYR A 35 14.34 -23.82 14.37
N TYR A 36 14.77 -24.43 13.27
CA TYR A 36 15.97 -25.29 13.26
C TYR A 36 17.29 -24.52 13.41
N GLN A 37 17.26 -23.17 13.50
CA GLN A 37 18.40 -22.30 13.81
C GLN A 37 19.73 -22.72 13.15
N LEU A 38 19.65 -23.14 11.89
CA LEU A 38 20.82 -23.61 11.14
C LEU A 38 21.80 -22.44 10.95
N GLN A 39 22.98 -22.55 11.55
CA GLN A 39 24.02 -21.51 11.47
C GLN A 39 24.71 -21.53 10.09
N GLY A 40 25.00 -20.36 9.53
CA GLY A 40 25.78 -20.19 8.30
C GLY A 40 24.95 -19.94 7.02
N ALA A 41 25.50 -20.33 5.86
CA ALA A 41 24.94 -20.09 4.53
C ALA A 41 23.61 -20.82 4.25
N LEU A 42 23.31 -21.87 5.03
CA LEU A 42 22.04 -22.58 4.98
C LEU A 42 20.86 -21.65 5.30
N ARG A 43 21.02 -20.72 6.24
CA ARG A 43 19.97 -19.74 6.60
C ARG A 43 19.61 -18.84 5.42
N TRP A 44 20.62 -18.33 4.71
CA TRP A 44 20.43 -17.46 3.55
C TRP A 44 19.70 -18.17 2.41
N ASN A 45 20.13 -19.39 2.07
CA ASN A 45 19.50 -20.16 0.99
C ASN A 45 18.05 -20.49 1.33
N LEU A 46 17.76 -20.90 2.56
CA LEU A 46 16.40 -21.26 2.98
C LEU A 46 15.46 -20.05 2.99
N ILE A 47 15.90 -18.90 3.53
CA ILE A 47 15.12 -17.67 3.50
C ILE A 47 14.78 -17.30 2.05
N ILE A 48 15.78 -17.29 1.16
CA ILE A 48 15.57 -16.97 -0.26
C ILE A 48 14.62 -17.97 -0.93
N ILE A 49 14.76 -19.27 -0.66
CA ILE A 49 13.89 -20.31 -1.19
C ILE A 49 12.44 -20.11 -0.73
N PHE A 50 12.18 -19.84 0.55
CA PHE A 50 10.81 -19.56 1.03
C PHE A 50 10.26 -18.25 0.49
N MET A 51 11.11 -17.23 0.36
CA MET A 51 10.76 -15.95 -0.24
C MET A 51 10.29 -16.15 -1.70
N MET A 52 11.07 -16.91 -2.48
CA MET A 52 10.79 -17.26 -3.87
C MET A 52 9.58 -18.17 -4.01
N LEU A 53 9.43 -19.18 -3.14
CA LEU A 53 8.28 -20.10 -3.18
C LEU A 53 6.98 -19.37 -2.87
N LYS A 54 6.92 -18.54 -1.82
CA LYS A 54 5.66 -17.88 -1.47
C LYS A 54 5.29 -16.81 -2.49
N ALA A 55 6.27 -16.03 -2.95
CA ALA A 55 6.06 -15.02 -3.99
C ALA A 55 5.71 -15.68 -5.33
N GLY A 56 6.45 -16.72 -5.73
CA GLY A 56 6.21 -17.49 -6.94
C GLY A 56 4.86 -18.21 -6.93
N PHE A 57 4.39 -18.68 -5.78
CA PHE A 57 3.06 -19.27 -5.64
C PHE A 57 1.97 -18.22 -5.82
N ILE A 58 2.07 -17.07 -5.13
CA ILE A 58 1.13 -15.94 -5.31
C ILE A 58 1.11 -15.47 -6.76
N VAL A 59 2.28 -15.30 -7.38
CA VAL A 59 2.42 -14.91 -8.78
C VAL A 59 1.82 -15.99 -9.67
N SER A 60 2.14 -17.27 -9.50
CA SER A 60 1.58 -18.34 -10.33
C SER A 60 0.05 -18.36 -10.27
N ILE A 61 -0.56 -18.14 -9.11
CA ILE A 61 -2.03 -18.09 -8.98
C ILE A 61 -2.63 -16.84 -9.64
N PHE A 62 -2.06 -15.67 -9.36
CA PHE A 62 -2.57 -14.40 -9.88
C PHE A 62 -2.25 -14.19 -11.36
N MET A 63 -1.18 -14.78 -11.85
CA MET A 63 -0.65 -14.59 -13.19
C MET A 63 -1.11 -15.69 -14.15
N HIS A 64 -1.37 -16.91 -13.68
CA HIS A 64 -1.94 -17.99 -14.51
C HIS A 64 -3.43 -17.77 -14.84
N MET A 65 -4.17 -17.02 -14.02
CA MET A 65 -5.59 -16.75 -14.23
C MET A 65 -5.81 -15.66 -15.29
N THR A 66 -5.48 -15.91 -16.56
CA THR A 66 -5.93 -15.20 -17.81
C THR A 66 -6.10 -13.66 -17.80
N TRP A 67 -5.47 -12.94 -16.87
CA TRP A 67 -5.57 -11.48 -16.68
C TRP A 67 -4.18 -10.83 -16.81
N GLU A 68 -3.31 -11.40 -17.65
CA GLU A 68 -1.87 -11.10 -17.65
C GLU A 68 -1.51 -9.64 -17.92
N ARG A 69 -2.22 -8.93 -18.79
CA ARG A 69 -1.89 -7.52 -19.09
C ARG A 69 -2.45 -6.53 -18.06
N ILE A 70 -3.69 -6.71 -17.62
CA ILE A 70 -4.37 -5.72 -16.77
C ILE A 70 -3.91 -5.84 -15.31
N ALA A 71 -3.59 -7.06 -14.82
CA ALA A 71 -3.14 -7.27 -13.44
C ALA A 71 -1.75 -6.68 -13.24
N LEU A 72 -0.81 -6.97 -14.17
CA LEU A 72 0.54 -6.41 -14.13
C LEU A 72 0.51 -4.88 -14.25
N ILE A 73 -0.25 -4.33 -15.19
CA ILE A 73 -0.40 -2.88 -15.33
C ILE A 73 -0.98 -2.29 -14.04
N SER A 74 -2.03 -2.87 -13.47
CA SER A 74 -2.62 -2.35 -12.22
C SER A 74 -1.68 -2.47 -11.01
N ALA A 75 -0.96 -3.57 -10.84
CA ALA A 75 -0.06 -3.79 -9.71
C ALA A 75 1.14 -2.83 -9.72
N ILE A 76 1.60 -2.42 -10.91
CA ILE A 76 2.72 -1.47 -11.07
C ILE A 76 2.23 -0.02 -11.13
N LEU A 77 1.05 0.25 -11.70
CA LEU A 77 0.55 1.61 -11.93
C LEU A 77 -0.28 2.15 -10.77
N VAL A 78 -1.06 1.30 -10.07
CA VAL A 78 -1.93 1.72 -8.95
C VAL A 78 -1.12 2.28 -7.77
N PRO A 79 -0.03 1.63 -7.30
CA PRO A 79 0.76 2.19 -6.19
C PRO A 79 1.35 3.59 -6.48
N PRO A 80 2.06 3.84 -7.59
CA PRO A 80 2.59 5.16 -7.88
C PRO A 80 1.48 6.18 -8.17
N LEU A 81 0.38 5.79 -8.83
CA LEU A 81 -0.74 6.70 -9.09
C LEU A 81 -1.41 7.17 -7.79
N CYS A 82 -1.64 6.24 -6.86
CA CYS A 82 -2.21 6.57 -5.56
C CYS A 82 -1.32 7.54 -4.78
N LEU A 83 0.00 7.27 -4.74
CA LEU A 83 0.97 8.18 -4.12
C LEU A 83 0.99 9.55 -4.79
N LEU A 84 0.95 9.62 -6.12
CA LEU A 84 0.95 10.87 -6.88
C LEU A 84 -0.30 11.71 -6.56
N VAL A 85 -1.48 11.08 -6.51
CA VAL A 85 -2.73 11.75 -6.12
C VAL A 85 -2.64 12.29 -4.68
N LEU A 86 -2.11 11.50 -3.74
CA LEU A 86 -1.94 11.95 -2.35
C LEU A 86 -0.98 13.14 -2.26
N ILE A 87 0.14 13.12 -2.99
CA ILE A 87 1.09 14.23 -3.04
C ILE A 87 0.44 15.49 -3.62
N ILE A 88 -0.35 15.37 -4.68
CA ILE A 88 -1.07 16.52 -5.28
C ILE A 88 -2.06 17.11 -4.28
N LEU A 89 -2.89 16.28 -3.63
CA LEU A 89 -3.85 16.76 -2.64
C LEU A 89 -3.16 17.47 -1.47
N MET A 90 -2.10 16.87 -0.92
CA MET A 90 -1.30 17.47 0.15
C MET A 90 -0.66 18.80 -0.30
N SER A 91 -0.19 18.89 -1.55
CA SER A 91 0.37 20.12 -2.10
C SER A 91 -0.67 21.24 -2.22
N ILE A 92 -1.90 20.90 -2.60
CA ILE A 92 -3.01 21.85 -2.71
C ILE A 92 -3.39 22.36 -1.31
N GLU A 93 -3.57 21.45 -0.35
CA GLU A 93 -3.91 21.80 1.03
C GLU A 93 -2.81 22.63 1.70
N GLY A 94 -1.53 22.31 1.44
CA GLY A 94 -0.39 23.08 1.93
C GLY A 94 -0.39 24.53 1.43
N LYS A 95 -0.76 24.75 0.16
CA LYS A 95 -0.91 26.10 -0.41
C LYS A 95 -2.06 26.86 0.25
N TYR A 96 -3.23 26.25 0.42
CA TYR A 96 -4.36 26.88 1.10
C TYR A 96 -4.03 27.22 2.55
N THR A 97 -3.38 26.31 3.28
CA THR A 97 -2.95 26.54 4.67
C THR A 97 -1.96 27.71 4.76
N HIS A 98 -1.02 27.82 3.83
CA HIS A 98 -0.07 28.93 3.78
C HIS A 98 -0.76 30.26 3.47
N SER A 99 -1.65 30.30 2.48
CA SER A 99 -2.42 31.50 2.13
C SER A 99 -3.29 31.99 3.28
N GLN A 100 -4.00 31.08 3.97
CA GLN A 100 -4.82 31.45 5.13
C GLN A 100 -3.98 32.03 6.27
N ARG A 101 -2.77 31.48 6.53
CA ARG A 101 -1.85 32.05 7.53
C ARG A 101 -1.40 33.46 7.15
N ALA A 102 -1.03 33.70 5.88
CA ALA A 102 -0.62 35.02 5.44
C ALA A 102 -1.75 36.07 5.60
N THR A 103 -3.01 35.69 5.35
CA THR A 103 -4.16 36.58 5.55
C THR A 103 -4.49 36.81 7.03
N PHE A 104 -4.44 35.78 7.88
CA PHE A 104 -4.75 35.92 9.30
C PHE A 104 -3.64 36.60 10.12
N PHE A 105 -2.36 36.36 9.81
CA PHE A 105 -1.24 37.02 10.50
C PHE A 105 -0.86 38.38 9.89
N GLY A 106 -1.25 38.67 8.64
CA GLY A 106 -0.94 39.93 7.95
C GLY A 106 -1.97 41.06 8.12
N LEU A 107 -3.09 40.82 8.81
CA LEU A 107 -4.16 41.81 9.02
C LEU A 107 -4.07 42.57 10.36
N ASP A 108 -3.07 42.30 11.23
CA ASP A 108 -3.02 42.86 12.60
C ASP A 108 -1.87 43.85 12.87
N GLU A 109 -1.02 44.17 11.88
CA GLU A 109 0.22 44.93 12.11
C GLU A 109 0.24 46.33 11.46
N ALA A 110 -0.84 47.09 11.67
CA ALA A 110 -0.75 48.54 11.57
C ALA A 110 -1.16 49.21 12.89
N PRO A 111 -0.37 49.10 13.98
CA PRO A 111 -0.39 50.16 14.97
C PRO A 111 0.12 51.42 14.28
N VAL A 112 -0.79 52.33 13.92
CA VAL A 112 -0.49 53.70 13.50
C VAL A 112 0.12 54.40 14.71
N VAL A 113 1.43 54.28 14.87
CA VAL A 113 2.18 55.04 15.87
C VAL A 113 2.50 56.40 15.26
N GLU A 114 1.61 57.37 15.48
CA GLU A 114 1.91 58.78 15.28
C GLU A 114 2.98 59.21 16.30
N HIS A 115 4.23 59.39 15.85
CA HIS A 115 5.24 60.10 16.61
C HIS A 115 5.39 61.53 16.09
N HIS A 116 4.45 62.40 16.45
CA HIS A 116 4.64 63.85 16.41
C HIS A 116 5.28 64.29 17.73
N GLY A 117 6.58 64.59 17.73
CA GLY A 117 7.21 64.99 18.99
C GLY A 117 8.69 65.35 18.92
N LYS A 118 8.91 66.65 18.77
CA LYS A 118 9.97 67.42 19.44
C LYS A 118 11.37 67.39 18.81
N LYS A 119 11.62 68.39 17.96
CA LYS A 119 12.97 68.97 17.80
C LYS A 119 13.13 70.04 18.88
N GLU A 120 13.96 69.76 19.89
CA GLU A 120 14.46 70.78 20.82
C GLU A 120 15.93 71.06 20.53
N HIS A 121 16.21 72.36 20.36
CA HIS A 121 17.41 73.16 20.61
C HIS A 121 18.80 72.63 20.25
#